data_AF-A0A949ERT3-F1
#
_entry.id   AF-A0A949ERT3-F1
#
_cell.length_a   1.000
_cell.length_b   1.000
_cell.length_c   1.000
_cell.angle_alpha   90.00
_cell.angle_beta   90.00
_cell.angle_gamma   90.00
#
_symmetry.space_group_name_H-M   'P 1'
#
loop_
_entity.id
_entity.type
_entity.pdbx_description
1 polymer ?
#
loop_
_entity_poly.entity_id
_entity_poly.type
_entity_poly.pdbx_seq_one_letter_code
_entity_poly.pdbx_strand_id
1 'polypeptide(L)' 'LRCNALLQPVEKRQILNRLEPLTQTYYHAFHRCPCCDRIYWPGTHRAKMLLLLTRCGA' A
#
# COMPACT_ATOMS: atom_id res chain seq x y z
N LEU A 1 2.62 14.83 -1.52
CA LEU A 1 1.18 14.55 -1.68
C LEU A 1 0.77 14.98 -3.08
N ARG A 2 0.53 14.04 -4.02
CA ARG A 2 0.32 14.37 -5.45
C ARG A 2 -1.14 14.66 -5.79
N CYS A 3 -2.08 13.82 -5.33
CA CYS A 3 -3.49 13.93 -5.72
C CYS A 3 -4.45 14.12 -4.55
N ASN A 4 -4.07 13.70 -3.33
CA ASN A 4 -4.93 13.68 -2.13
C ASN A 4 -6.29 12.96 -2.28
N ALA A 5 -6.49 12.21 -3.36
CA ALA A 5 -7.70 11.42 -3.56
C ALA A 5 -7.69 10.16 -2.68
N LEU A 6 -8.88 9.72 -2.27
CA LEU A 6 -9.06 8.45 -1.57
C LEU A 6 -8.63 7.29 -2.47
N LEU A 7 -7.72 6.47 -1.96
CA LEU A 7 -7.22 5.31 -2.68
C LEU A 7 -8.30 4.22 -2.71
N GLN A 8 -8.48 3.61 -3.87
CA GLN A 8 -9.46 2.53 -4.07
C GLN A 8 -8.76 1.18 -4.03
N PRO A 9 -9.34 0.16 -3.36
CA PRO A 9 -8.78 -1.19 -3.41
C PRO A 9 -8.74 -1.69 -4.86
N VAL A 10 -7.67 -2.38 -5.23
CA VAL A 10 -7.51 -2.97 -6.56
C VAL A 10 -7.07 -4.42 -6.44
N GLU A 11 -7.66 -5.28 -7.26
CA GLU A 11 -7.27 -6.68 -7.30
C GLU A 11 -5.87 -6.83 -7.88
N LYS A 12 -5.04 -7.66 -7.22
CA LYS A 12 -3.68 -7.96 -7.67
C LYS A 12 -3.64 -8.37 -9.14
N ARG A 13 -4.61 -9.18 -9.60
CA ARG A 13 -4.71 -9.65 -10.99
C ARG A 13 -4.75 -8.51 -12.01
N GLN A 14 -5.39 -7.39 -11.68
CA GLN A 14 -5.51 -6.24 -12.57
C GLN A 14 -4.21 -5.44 -12.70
N ILE A 15 -3.28 -5.60 -11.75
CA ILE A 15 -2.05 -4.81 -11.66
C ILE A 15 -0.77 -5.66 -11.69
N LEU A 16 -0.86 -6.99 -11.82
CA LEU A 16 0.28 -7.92 -11.85
C LEU A 16 1.39 -7.44 -12.78
N ASN A 17 1.02 -7.00 -13.99
CA ASN A 17 1.97 -6.54 -15.02
C ASN A 17 2.71 -5.23 -14.66
N ARG A 18 2.26 -4.51 -13.64
CA ARG A 18 2.87 -3.25 -13.18
C ARG A 18 3.65 -3.42 -11.87
N LEU A 19 3.59 -4.61 -11.25
CA LEU A 19 4.23 -4.88 -9.98
C LEU A 19 5.60 -5.53 -10.19
N GLU A 20 6.58 -5.14 -9.37
CA GLU A 20 7.86 -5.83 -9.32
C GLU A 20 7.71 -7.25 -8.76
N PRO A 21 8.55 -8.23 -9.18
CA PRO A 21 8.39 -9.63 -8.81
C PRO A 21 8.32 -9.87 -7.30
N LEU A 22 9.20 -9.22 -6.52
CA LEU A 22 9.21 -9.34 -5.07
C LEU A 22 7.95 -8.71 -4.44
N THR A 23 7.49 -7.58 -4.99
CA THR A 23 6.26 -6.93 -4.52
C THR A 23 5.04 -7.81 -4.74
N GLN A 24 5.01 -8.55 -5.85
CA GLN A 24 3.97 -9.56 -6.09
C GLN A 24 4.07 -10.68 -5.05
N THR A 25 5.25 -11.16 -4.69
CA THR A 25 5.39 -12.28 -3.75
C THR A 25 5.00 -11.90 -2.33
N TYR A 26 5.43 -10.74 -1.85
CA TYR A 26 5.30 -10.38 -0.42
C TYR A 26 4.02 -9.60 -0.08
N TYR A 27 3.31 -9.06 -1.06
CA TYR A 27 2.13 -8.22 -0.81
C TYR A 27 0.89 -8.73 -1.54
N HIS A 28 -0.24 -8.62 -0.83
CA HIS A 28 -1.56 -9.03 -1.33
C HIS A 28 -2.59 -7.89 -1.33
N ALA A 29 -2.37 -6.84 -0.53
CA ALA A 29 -3.27 -5.70 -0.43
C ALA A 29 -2.73 -4.51 -1.22
N PHE A 30 -3.46 -4.12 -2.26
CA PHE A 30 -3.08 -3.02 -3.14
C PHE A 30 -4.21 -2.01 -3.26
N HIS A 31 -3.82 -0.75 -3.39
CA HIS A 31 -4.75 0.34 -3.66
C HIS A 31 -4.26 1.15 -4.85
N ARG A 32 -5.18 1.68 -5.65
CA ARG A 32 -4.89 2.57 -6.77
C ARG A 32 -5.44 3.96 -6.50
N CYS A 33 -4.72 4.97 -6.98
CA CYS A 33 -5.27 6.32 -7.03
C CYS A 33 -6.13 6.48 -8.29
N PRO A 34 -7.43 6.83 -8.19
CA PRO A 34 -8.28 7.02 -9.36
C PRO A 34 -7.88 8.24 -10.22
N CYS A 35 -7.06 9.16 -9.70
CA CYS A 35 -6.65 10.37 -10.42
C CYS A 35 -5.33 10.24 -11.19
N CYS A 36 -4.42 9.37 -10.76
CA CYS A 36 -3.08 9.25 -11.37
C CYS A 36 -2.62 7.81 -11.61
N ASP A 37 -3.48 6.83 -11.36
CA ASP A 37 -3.25 5.39 -11.59
C ASP A 37 -2.01 4.79 -10.89
N ARG A 38 -1.45 5.49 -9.91
CA ARG A 38 -0.38 4.93 -9.07
C ARG A 38 -0.92 3.86 -8.16
N ILE A 39 -0.13 2.79 -8.02
CA ILE A 39 -0.40 1.67 -7.13
C ILE A 39 0.35 1.90 -5.82
N TYR A 40 -0.33 1.66 -4.71
CA TYR A 40 0.15 1.79 -3.34
C TYR A 40 -0.08 0.47 -2.59
N TRP A 41 0.85 0.12 -1.71
CA TRP A 41 0.78 -1.06 -0.84
C TRP A 41 1.37 -0.71 0.54
N PRO A 42 0.98 -1.43 1.61
CA PRO A 42 1.50 -1.15 2.93
C PRO A 42 3.02 -1.40 2.98
N GLY A 43 3.79 -0.40 3.42
CA GLY A 43 5.23 -0.53 3.59
C GLY A 43 5.61 -1.40 4.80
N THR A 44 6.83 -1.94 4.80
CA THR A 44 7.41 -2.76 5.88
C THR A 44 7.45 -2.06 7.24
N HIS A 45 7.58 -0.73 7.23
CA HIS A 45 7.65 0.09 8.44
C HIS A 45 6.31 0.20 9.18
N ARG A 46 5.19 -0.20 8.57
CA ARG A 46 3.86 -0.13 9.21
C ARG A 46 3.83 -0.92 10.53
N ALA A 47 4.41 -2.12 10.55
CA ALA A 47 4.45 -2.95 11.76
C ALA A 47 5.29 -2.29 12.87
N LYS A 48 6.46 -1.75 12.52
CA LYS A 48 7.35 -1.05 13.47
C LYS A 48 6.70 0.24 13.99
N MET A 49 5.99 0.98 13.14
CA MET A 49 5.30 2.21 13.52
C MET A 49 4.09 1.92 14.43
N LEU A 50 3.32 0.86 14.15
CA LEU A 50 2.26 0.38 15.03
C LEU A 50 2.81 0.02 16.42
N LEU A 51 3.90 -0.75 16.48
CA LEU A 51 4.57 -1.08 17.75
C LEU A 51 5.02 0.15 18.54
N LEU A 52 5.46 1.22 17.87
CA LEU A 52 5.84 2.47 18.53
C LEU A 52 4.61 3.24 19.04
N LEU A 53 3.52 3.28 18.28
CA LEU A 53 2.27 3.92 18.69
C LEU A 53 1.67 3.23 19.92
N THR A 54 1.72 1.89 20.00
CA THR A 54 1.24 1.16 21.19
C THR A 54 2.05 1.49 22.45
N ARG A 55 3.28 2.01 22.31
CA ARG A 55 4.16 2.36 23.45
C ARG A 55 4.00 3.79 23.94
N CYS A 56 3.24 4.64 23.24
CA CYS A 56 2.97 6.04 23.64
C CYS A 56 1.55 6.26 24.19
N GLY A 57 0.84 5.19 24.53
CA GLY A 57 -0.44 5.24 25.24
C GLY A 57 -0.33 4.60 26.62
N ALA A 58 0.38 5.24 27.55
CA ALA A 58 0.34 4.99 28.99
C ALA A 58 0.53 6.31 29.72
#